data_AF-A0A940D353-F1
#
_entry.id   AF-A0A940D353-F1
#
_cell.length_a   1.000
_cell.length_b   1.000
_cell.length_c   1.000
_cell.angle_alpha   90.00
_cell.angle_beta   90.00
_cell.angle_gamma   90.00
#
_symmetry.space_group_name_H-M   'P 1'
#
loop_
_entity.id
_entity.type
_entity.pdbx_description
1 polymer ?
#
loop_
_entity_poly.entity_id
_entity_poly.type
_entity_poly.pdbx_seq_one_letter_code
_entity_poly.pdbx_strand_id
1 'polypeptide(L)'
;METQEFESLEELKAYLDSLTEKQIKELKFAHAMELVDAISRFFDEQGDEIDIEDALGLYEKGMDLLMHCREKLAVVQNKKEEIDKKYKELIGNS
;
A
#
# COMPACT_ATOMS: atom_id res chain seq x y z
N MET A 1 -3.12 -14.03 8.23
CA MET A 1 -3.89 -12.82 7.88
C MET A 1 -4.90 -13.30 6.87
N GLU A 2 -6.19 -13.10 7.11
CA GLU A 2 -7.19 -13.37 6.07
C GLU A 2 -6.97 -12.31 4.99
N THR A 3 -6.58 -12.74 3.80
CA THR A 3 -6.48 -11.87 2.62
C THR A 3 -7.88 -11.42 2.28
N GLN A 4 -8.10 -10.10 2.19
CA GLN A 4 -9.36 -9.57 1.69
C GLN A 4 -9.42 -9.87 0.19
N GLU A 5 -10.24 -10.84 -0.18
CA GLU A 5 -10.54 -11.16 -1.58
C GLU A 5 -11.72 -10.30 -2.04
N PHE A 6 -11.61 -9.75 -3.25
CA PHE A 6 -12.67 -9.01 -3.92
C PHE A 6 -13.17 -9.88 -5.06
N GLU A 7 -14.47 -10.11 -5.15
CA GLU A 7 -15.07 -10.98 -6.17
C GLU A 7 -15.29 -10.24 -7.49
N SER A 8 -15.31 -8.90 -7.48
CA SER A 8 -15.44 -8.08 -8.69
C SER A 8 -14.74 -6.73 -8.59
N LEU A 9 -14.58 -6.10 -9.77
CA LEU A 9 -14.03 -4.75 -9.89
C LEU A 9 -14.88 -3.71 -9.14
N GLU A 10 -16.21 -3.84 -9.23
CA GLU A 10 -17.15 -2.95 -8.56
C GLU A 10 -17.05 -3.04 -7.04
N GLU A 11 -16.83 -4.25 -6.51
CA GLU A 11 -16.64 -4.46 -5.07
C GLU A 11 -15.34 -3.79 -4.60
N LEU A 12 -14.23 -4.03 -5.32
CA LEU A 12 -12.95 -3.38 -5.03
C LEU A 12 -13.09 -1.86 -5.08
N LYS A 13 -13.71 -1.32 -6.14
CA LYS A 13 -13.92 0.11 -6.32
C LYS A 13 -14.75 0.70 -5.18
N ALA A 14 -15.89 0.10 -4.86
CA ALA A 14 -16.75 0.56 -3.78
C ALA A 14 -16.01 0.59 -2.43
N TYR A 15 -15.16 -0.41 -2.18
CA TYR A 15 -14.31 -0.43 -1.00
C TYR A 15 -13.28 0.71 -1.03
N LEU A 16 -12.53 0.88 -2.11
CA LEU A 16 -11.52 1.93 -2.25
C LEU A 16 -12.11 3.35 -2.17
N ASP A 17 -13.31 3.56 -2.72
CA ASP A 17 -14.04 4.82 -2.66
C ASP A 17 -14.53 5.14 -1.24
N SER A 18 -14.83 4.10 -0.45
CA SER A 18 -15.18 4.26 0.97
C SER A 18 -13.99 4.66 1.85
N LEU A 19 -12.75 4.42 1.38
CA LEU A 19 -11.54 4.77 2.12
C LEU A 19 -11.24 6.27 1.99
N THR A 20 -11.30 6.96 3.13
CA THR A 20 -10.81 8.33 3.27
C THR A 20 -9.28 8.36 3.34
N GLU A 21 -8.66 9.50 3.03
CA GLU A 21 -7.22 9.71 3.18
C GLU A 21 -6.71 9.36 4.58
N LYS A 22 -7.49 9.67 5.62
CA LYS A 22 -7.14 9.36 7.00
C LYS A 22 -7.08 7.85 7.23
N GLN A 23 -8.08 7.12 6.72
CA GLN A 23 -8.10 5.66 6.84
C GLN A 23 -6.94 5.02 6.07
N ILE A 24 -6.62 5.53 4.87
CA ILE A 24 -5.44 5.09 4.10
C ILE A 24 -4.17 5.24 4.96
N LYS A 25 -3.96 6.40 5.58
CA LYS A 25 -2.81 6.65 6.48
C LYS A 25 -2.76 5.77 7.73
N GLU A 26 -3.90 5.21 8.14
CA GLU A 26 -3.98 4.29 9.28
C GLU A 26 -3.76 2.83 8.89
N LEU A 27 -3.80 2.49 7.59
CA LEU A 27 -3.58 1.12 7.12
C LEU A 27 -2.23 0.58 7.56
N LYS A 28 -2.18 -0.73 7.81
CA LYS A 28 -0.92 -1.47 7.95
C LYS A 28 -0.27 -1.62 6.57
N PHE A 29 1.06 -1.71 6.53
CA PHE A 29 1.81 -1.86 5.28
C PHE A 29 1.31 -3.05 4.45
N ALA A 30 1.16 -4.23 5.07
CA ALA A 30 0.72 -5.43 4.38
C ALA A 30 -0.68 -5.26 3.76
N HIS A 31 -1.62 -4.66 4.49
CA HIS A 31 -2.98 -4.40 3.97
C HIS A 31 -2.96 -3.43 2.80
N ALA A 32 -2.17 -2.34 2.89
CA ALA A 32 -2.05 -1.38 1.79
C ALA A 32 -1.44 -2.04 0.54
N MET A 33 -0.47 -2.94 0.70
CA MET A 33 0.09 -3.73 -0.40
C MET A 33 -0.91 -4.72 -1.00
N GLU A 34 -1.70 -5.41 -0.17
CA GLU A 34 -2.74 -6.33 -0.66
C GLU A 34 -3.77 -5.61 -1.54
N LEU A 35 -4.13 -4.36 -1.19
CA LEU A 35 -5.00 -3.52 -2.02
C LEU A 35 -4.34 -3.11 -3.34
N VAL A 36 -3.05 -2.75 -3.32
CA VAL A 36 -2.28 -2.47 -4.56
C VAL A 36 -2.23 -3.70 -5.45
N ASP A 37 -1.98 -4.88 -4.88
CA ASP A 37 -1.93 -6.14 -5.60
C ASP A 37 -3.32 -6.53 -6.15
N ALA A 38 -4.40 -6.20 -5.43
CA ALA A 38 -5.76 -6.36 -5.96
C ALA A 38 -5.99 -5.47 -7.18
N ILE A 39 -5.65 -4.18 -7.09
CA ILE A 39 -5.74 -3.24 -8.23
C ILE A 39 -4.95 -3.77 -9.43
N SER A 40 -3.69 -4.19 -9.22
CA SER A 40 -2.84 -4.71 -10.29
C SER A 40 -3.45 -5.94 -10.97
N ARG A 41 -4.01 -6.88 -10.19
CA ARG A 41 -4.67 -8.08 -10.72
C ARG A 41 -5.85 -7.74 -11.62
N PHE A 42 -6.68 -6.77 -11.25
CA PHE A 42 -7.79 -6.35 -12.11
C PHE A 42 -7.31 -5.72 -13.42
N PHE A 43 -6.24 -4.92 -13.40
CA PHE A 43 -5.62 -4.43 -14.64
C PHE A 43 -5.06 -5.55 -15.51
N ASP A 44 -4.41 -6.55 -14.91
CA ASP A 44 -3.83 -7.67 -15.65
C ASP A 44 -4.90 -8.60 -16.24
N GLU A 45 -6.01 -8.81 -15.52
CA GLU A 45 -7.08 -9.74 -15.92
C GLU A 45 -8.13 -9.10 -16.83
N GLN A 46 -8.45 -7.82 -16.61
CA GLN A 46 -9.59 -7.14 -17.24
C GLN A 46 -9.20 -5.82 -17.93
N GLY A 47 -7.91 -5.49 -18.04
CA GLY A 47 -7.43 -4.18 -18.49
C GLY A 47 -8.01 -3.67 -19.82
N ASP A 48 -8.32 -4.56 -20.75
CA ASP A 48 -8.92 -4.20 -22.06
C ASP A 48 -10.44 -3.93 -21.97
N GLU A 49 -11.09 -4.32 -20.88
CA GLU A 49 -12.54 -4.22 -20.63
C GLU A 49 -12.89 -3.13 -19.59
N ILE A 50 -11.90 -2.66 -18.81
CA ILE A 50 -12.08 -1.61 -17.81
C ILE A 50 -12.37 -0.27 -18.50
N ASP A 51 -13.45 0.39 -18.08
CA ASP A 51 -13.75 1.74 -18.54
C ASP A 51 -12.67 2.74 -18.10
N ILE A 52 -12.37 3.73 -18.95
CA ILE A 52 -11.29 4.67 -18.71
C ILE A 52 -11.47 5.48 -17.41
N GLU A 53 -12.70 5.81 -17.02
CA GLU A 53 -12.97 6.52 -15.77
C GLU A 53 -12.65 5.64 -14.56
N ASP A 54 -13.00 4.36 -14.62
CA ASP A 54 -12.69 3.37 -13.58
C ASP A 54 -11.19 3.12 -13.49
N ALA A 55 -10.51 2.96 -14.62
CA ALA A 55 -9.06 2.81 -14.67
C ALA A 55 -8.33 4.00 -14.02
N LEU A 56 -8.77 5.23 -14.31
CA LEU A 56 -8.19 6.42 -13.71
C LEU A 56 -8.41 6.46 -12.18
N GLY A 57 -9.61 6.17 -11.71
CA GLY A 57 -9.92 6.14 -10.28
C GLY A 57 -9.10 5.10 -9.51
N LEU A 58 -8.97 3.88 -10.07
CA LEU A 58 -8.12 2.84 -9.50
C LEU A 58 -6.64 3.25 -9.47
N TYR A 59 -6.16 3.90 -10.52
CA TYR A 59 -4.78 4.35 -10.60
C TYR A 59 -4.47 5.43 -9.54
N GLU A 60 -5.35 6.42 -9.37
CA GLU A 60 -5.22 7.44 -8.33
C GLU A 60 -5.18 6.82 -6.92
N LYS A 61 -6.11 5.90 -6.63
CA LYS A 61 -6.13 5.18 -5.35
C LYS A 61 -4.90 4.31 -5.14
N GLY A 62 -4.43 3.63 -6.19
CA GLY A 62 -3.19 2.86 -6.17
C GLY A 62 -1.98 3.72 -5.82
N MET A 63 -1.91 4.93 -6.37
CA MET A 63 -0.84 5.88 -6.06
C MET A 63 -0.88 6.34 -4.61
N ASP A 64 -2.05 6.63 -4.04
CA ASP A 64 -2.19 6.97 -2.62
C ASP A 64 -1.71 5.85 -1.69
N LEU A 65 -2.08 4.60 -2.00
CA LEU A 65 -1.64 3.43 -1.25
C LEU A 65 -0.11 3.22 -1.35
N LEU A 66 0.46 3.39 -2.55
CA LEU A 66 1.90 3.28 -2.77
C LEU A 66 2.69 4.37 -2.04
N MET A 67 2.19 5.61 -2.03
CA MET A 67 2.78 6.69 -1.25
C MET A 67 2.81 6.35 0.24
N HIS A 68 1.69 5.86 0.78
CA HIS A 68 1.62 5.41 2.17
C HIS A 68 2.60 4.28 2.48
N CYS A 69 2.71 3.28 1.60
CA CYS A 69 3.69 2.20 1.73
C CYS A 69 5.12 2.73 1.76
N ARG A 70 5.46 3.67 0.86
CA ARG A 70 6.76 4.32 0.81
C ARG A 70 7.08 5.08 2.10
N GLU A 71 6.12 5.83 2.65
CA GLU A 71 6.31 6.55 3.91
C GLU A 71 6.62 5.61 5.07
N LYS A 72 5.90 4.48 5.18
CA LYS A 72 6.21 3.47 6.20
C LYS A 72 7.60 2.86 6.05
N LEU A 73 8.02 2.56 4.82
CA LEU A 73 9.36 2.03 4.56
C LEU A 73 10.44 3.03 4.97
N ALA A 74 10.24 4.33 4.68
CA ALA A 74 11.16 5.37 5.12
C ALA A 74 11.29 5.42 6.66
N VAL A 75 10.18 5.29 7.40
CA VAL A 75 10.21 5.22 8.87
C VAL A 75 10.99 4.00 9.37
N VAL A 76 10.80 2.84 8.74
CA VAL A 76 11.52 1.61 9.12
C VAL A 76 13.02 1.74 8.81
N GLN A 77 13.38 2.32 7.66
CA GLN A 77 14.77 2.57 7.30
C GLN A 77 15.46 3.50 8.29
N ASN A 78 14.83 4.62 8.65
CA ASN A 78 15.39 5.55 9.64
C ASN A 78 15.61 4.88 11.00
N LYS A 79 14.64 4.06 11.45
CA LYS A 79 14.77 3.29 12.70
C LYS A 79 15.93 2.29 12.63
N LYS A 80 16.13 1.64 11.49
CA LYS A 80 17.27 0.74 11.28
C LYS A 80 18.60 1.49 11.41
N GLU A 81 18.73 2.64 10.75
CA GLU A 81 19.94 3.46 10.81
C GLU A 81 20.26 3.92 12.24
N GLU A 82 19.25 4.29 13.03
CA GLU A 82 19.41 4.61 14.45
C GLU A 82 19.89 3.42 15.29
N ILE A 83 19.32 2.23 15.06
CA ILE A 83 19.73 0.99 15.74
C ILE A 83 21.18 0.64 15.39
N ASP A 84 21.53 0.70 14.10
CA ASP A 84 22.88 0.41 13.60
C ASP A 84 23.90 1.37 14.22
N LYS A 85 23.55 2.66 14.36
CA LYS A 85 24.39 3.65 15.05
C LYS A 85 24.61 3.29 16.52
N LYS A 86 23.53 3.01 17.28
CA LYS A 86 23.62 2.63 18.69
C LYS A 86 24.45 1.35 18.89
N TYR A 87 24.29 0.38 17.99
CA TYR A 87 25.05 -0.88 18.04
C TYR A 87 26.55 -0.64 17.83
N LYS A 88 26.93 0.20 16.85
CA LYS A 88 28.33 0.59 16.63
C LYS A 88 28.93 1.32 17.84
N GLU A 89 28.19 2.21 18.49
CA GLU A 89 28.63 2.92 19.69
C GLU A 89 28.84 1.96 20.88
N LEU A 90 28.03 0.91 21.00
CA LEU A 90 28.19 -0.09 22.07
C LEU A 90 29.43 -0.97 21.88
N ILE A 91 29.73 -1.37 20.64
CA ILE A 91 30.85 -2.28 20.35
C ILE A 91 32.16 -1.53 20.13
N GLY A 92 32.12 -0.29 19.63
CA GLY A 92 33.29 0.57 19.45
C GLY A 92 33.84 1.18 20.74
N ASN A 93 33.14 1.02 21.87
CA ASN A 93 33.61 1.38 23.23
C ASN A 93 34.13 0.15 24.01
N SER A 94 34.48 -0.95 23.33
CA SER A 94 35.23 -2.11 23.85
C SER A 94 36.61 -2.18 23.20
#